data_AF-A0A6L7CNX8-F1
#
_entry.id   AF-A0A6L7CNX8-F1
#
_cell.length_a   1.000
_cell.length_b   1.000
_cell.length_c   1.000
_cell.angle_alpha   90.00
_cell.angle_beta   90.00
_cell.angle_gamma   90.00
#
_symmetry.space_group_name_H-M   'P 1'
#
loop_
_entity.id
_entity.type
_entity.pdbx_description
1 polymer ?
#
loop_
_entity_poly.entity_id
_entity_poly.type
_entity_poly.pdbx_seq_one_letter_code
_entity_poly.pdbx_strand_id
1 'polypeptide(L)'
;GYFDGKDGLKQDARLLKVISYLDVGDGNYWAHPIENLVAVVDLEQKKIVKIEEGPVVPVPMTARPFDGRDRVAPAVKPMQIIEPEGKNYTITGDMIHWRNWDFHLSMNSRVGPMISTVTYNDNGTKRKVMYEGSLGGMIVPYGDPDIGWYFKAYL
;
A
#
# COMPACT_ATOMS: atom_id res chain seq x y z
N GLY A 1 -0.62 7.15 15.70
CA GLY A 1 0.59 7.98 15.82
C GLY A 1 0.96 8.13 17.28
N TYR A 2 1.86 9.05 17.60
CA TYR A 2 2.19 9.44 18.98
C TYR A 2 2.37 10.96 19.02
N PHE A 3 1.63 11.62 19.91
CA PHE A 3 1.60 13.09 20.00
C PHE A 3 1.91 13.61 21.41
N ASP A 4 2.59 12.81 22.24
CA ASP A 4 2.95 13.20 23.62
C ASP A 4 1.71 13.68 24.41
N GLY A 5 0.64 12.87 24.34
CA GLY A 5 -0.64 13.12 25.01
C GLY A 5 -1.50 14.25 24.42
N LYS A 6 -1.02 15.01 23.42
CA LYS A 6 -1.77 16.15 22.83
C LYS A 6 -3.02 15.72 22.07
N ASP A 7 -3.11 14.47 21.65
CA ASP A 7 -4.31 13.86 21.05
C ASP A 7 -5.33 13.34 22.08
N GLY A 8 -4.95 13.35 23.37
CA GLY A 8 -5.78 12.87 24.49
C GLY A 8 -5.94 11.36 24.52
N LEU A 9 -5.03 10.59 23.89
CA LEU A 9 -5.11 9.14 23.80
C LEU A 9 -4.19 8.44 24.82
N LYS A 10 -4.70 7.37 25.45
CA LYS A 10 -3.91 6.57 26.40
C LYS A 10 -2.92 5.68 25.64
N GLN A 11 -1.63 5.82 25.94
CA GLN A 11 -0.55 5.12 25.25
C GLN A 11 -0.65 3.58 25.33
N ASP A 12 -1.07 3.03 26.47
CA ASP A 12 -1.14 1.58 26.68
C ASP A 12 -2.37 0.92 26.02
N ALA A 13 -3.30 1.70 25.46
CA ALA A 13 -4.49 1.17 24.82
C ALA A 13 -4.22 0.79 23.35
N ARG A 14 -4.84 -0.30 22.87
CA ARG A 14 -4.75 -0.73 21.47
C ARG A 14 -5.77 0.03 20.61
N LEU A 15 -5.39 1.22 20.17
CA LEU A 15 -6.31 2.17 19.53
C LEU A 15 -6.14 2.25 18.01
N LEU A 16 -7.25 2.45 17.31
CA LEU A 16 -7.29 2.91 15.92
C LEU A 16 -8.20 4.13 15.79
N LYS A 17 -7.84 5.04 14.88
CA LYS A 17 -8.74 6.08 14.40
C LYS A 17 -9.45 5.61 13.14
N VAL A 18 -10.73 5.95 13.02
CA VAL A 18 -11.60 5.56 11.91
C VAL A 18 -12.05 6.81 11.16
N ILE A 19 -11.73 6.84 9.87
CA ILE A 19 -12.29 7.78 8.89
C ILE A 19 -13.43 7.07 8.17
N SER A 20 -14.53 7.78 7.95
CA SER A 20 -15.75 7.20 7.39
C SER A 20 -16.03 7.73 5.99
N TYR A 21 -16.61 6.86 5.17
CA TYR A 21 -17.01 7.15 3.80
C TYR A 21 -18.43 6.64 3.58
N LEU A 22 -19.17 7.25 2.65
CA LEU A 22 -20.50 6.82 2.27
C LEU A 22 -20.43 5.91 1.04
N ASP A 23 -21.06 4.74 1.12
CA ASP A 23 -21.32 3.93 -0.07
C ASP A 23 -22.58 4.45 -0.78
N VAL A 24 -22.39 4.98 -2.00
CA VAL A 24 -23.47 5.45 -2.87
C VAL A 24 -23.81 4.45 -3.99
N GLY A 25 -23.22 3.25 -3.96
CA GLY A 25 -23.46 2.18 -4.93
C GLY A 25 -22.61 2.24 -6.20
N ASP A 26 -21.65 3.16 -6.29
CA ASP A 26 -20.79 3.33 -7.48
C ASP A 26 -19.50 2.49 -7.46
N GLY A 27 -19.28 1.73 -6.39
CA GLY A 27 -18.07 0.93 -6.18
C GLY A 27 -16.84 1.72 -5.73
N ASN A 28 -16.99 3.01 -5.40
CA ASN A 28 -15.88 3.89 -5.01
C ASN A 28 -16.23 4.79 -3.81
N TYR A 29 -16.46 4.19 -2.63
CA TYR A 29 -16.71 4.96 -1.39
C TYR A 29 -15.64 6.01 -1.09
N TRP A 30 -14.39 5.83 -1.58
CA TRP A 30 -13.31 6.81 -1.42
C TRP A 30 -13.63 8.21 -1.96
N ALA A 31 -14.51 8.30 -2.96
CA ALA A 31 -14.96 9.57 -3.53
C ALA A 31 -15.99 10.32 -2.66
N HIS A 32 -16.45 9.70 -1.56
CA HIS A 32 -17.58 10.14 -0.76
C HIS A 32 -17.20 10.25 0.74
N PRO A 33 -16.21 11.09 1.10
CA PRO A 33 -15.80 11.23 2.50
C PRO A 33 -16.91 11.86 3.36
N ILE A 34 -17.06 11.36 4.58
CA ILE A 34 -17.80 12.03 5.65
C ILE A 34 -16.77 12.83 6.45
N GLU A 35 -16.51 14.06 5.99
CA GLU A 35 -15.46 14.90 6.56
C GLU A 35 -15.74 15.33 8.00
N ASN A 36 -14.67 15.64 8.72
CA ASN A 36 -14.71 16.15 10.10
C ASN A 36 -15.40 15.25 11.14
N LEU A 37 -15.51 13.95 10.85
CA LEU A 37 -16.00 12.95 11.80
C LEU A 37 -14.96 11.83 11.97
N VAL A 38 -14.41 11.71 13.18
CA VAL A 38 -13.40 10.69 13.51
C VAL A 38 -13.80 9.94 14.77
N ALA A 39 -13.84 8.60 14.70
CA ALA A 39 -14.00 7.76 15.88
C ALA A 39 -12.65 7.18 16.32
N VAL A 40 -12.43 7.10 17.62
CA VAL A 40 -11.31 6.34 18.21
C VAL A 40 -11.89 5.05 18.79
N VAL A 41 -11.40 3.91 18.30
CA VAL A 41 -11.85 2.58 18.70
C VAL A 41 -10.76 1.90 19.52
N ASP A 42 -11.15 1.37 20.67
CA ASP A 42 -10.33 0.42 21.42
C ASP A 42 -10.63 -0.99 20.92
N LEU A 43 -9.62 -1.65 20.37
CA LEU A 43 -9.75 -2.97 19.76
C LEU A 43 -9.96 -4.11 20.78
N GLU A 44 -9.51 -3.93 22.02
CA GLU A 44 -9.70 -4.90 23.10
C GLU A 44 -11.10 -4.77 23.69
N GLN A 45 -11.54 -3.54 23.97
CA GLN A 45 -12.88 -3.27 24.50
C GLN A 45 -13.99 -3.36 23.43
N LYS A 46 -13.61 -3.39 22.14
CA LYS A 46 -14.51 -3.45 20.97
C LYS A 46 -15.58 -2.35 20.98
N LYS A 47 -15.19 -1.14 21.37
CA LYS A 47 -16.10 0.02 21.44
C LYS A 47 -15.39 1.31 21.07
N ILE A 48 -16.20 2.31 20.71
CA ILE A 48 -15.74 3.68 20.56
C ILE A 48 -15.41 4.25 21.94
N VAL A 49 -14.25 4.86 22.09
CA VAL A 49 -13.78 5.50 23.33
C VAL A 49 -13.66 7.02 23.22
N LYS A 50 -13.70 7.57 22.01
CA LYS A 50 -13.75 9.01 21.73
C LYS A 50 -14.39 9.23 20.36
N ILE A 51 -15.18 10.29 20.22
CA ILE A 51 -15.65 10.83 18.93
C ILE A 51 -15.12 12.26 18.84
N GLU A 52 -14.55 12.62 17.70
CA GLU A 52 -14.13 13.97 17.36
C GLU A 52 -15.04 14.49 16.24
N GLU A 53 -15.74 15.59 16.51
CA GLU A 53 -16.71 16.21 15.60
C GLU A 53 -16.24 17.63 15.27
N GLY A 54 -16.09 17.93 13.99
CA GLY A 54 -15.84 19.27 13.48
C GLY A 54 -17.04 19.83 12.69
N PRO A 55 -16.85 20.91 11.91
CA PRO A 55 -17.90 21.49 11.10
C PRO A 55 -18.48 20.47 10.09
N VAL A 56 -19.81 20.49 9.93
CA VAL A 56 -20.49 19.64 8.95
C VAL A 56 -20.14 20.09 7.54
N VAL A 57 -19.61 19.15 6.75
CA VAL A 57 -19.38 19.32 5.30
C VAL A 57 -20.32 18.35 4.56
N PRO A 58 -21.11 18.82 3.59
CA PRO A 58 -21.96 17.92 2.80
C PRO A 58 -21.13 16.84 2.10
N VAL A 59 -21.57 15.59 2.22
CA VAL A 59 -20.92 14.47 1.52
C VAL A 59 -20.99 14.71 0.01
N PRO A 60 -19.87 14.63 -0.73
CA PRO A 60 -19.90 14.70 -2.20
C PRO A 60 -20.69 13.51 -2.75
N MET A 61 -21.83 13.75 -3.41
CA MET A 61 -22.75 12.67 -3.81
C MET A 61 -22.57 12.18 -5.26
N THR A 62 -21.77 12.85 -6.08
CA THR A 62 -21.66 12.50 -7.50
C THR A 62 -20.88 11.20 -7.69
N ALA A 63 -21.45 10.21 -8.36
CA ALA A 63 -20.75 8.96 -8.70
C ALA A 63 -19.41 9.19 -9.41
N ARG A 64 -18.38 8.44 -9.00
CA ARG A 64 -17.01 8.45 -9.50
C ARG A 64 -16.46 7.02 -9.61
N PRO A 65 -17.07 6.12 -10.40
CA PRO A 65 -16.57 4.76 -10.57
C PRO A 65 -15.19 4.75 -11.25
N PHE A 66 -14.36 3.77 -10.88
CA PHE A 66 -13.04 3.54 -11.49
C PHE A 66 -12.94 2.23 -12.26
N ASP A 67 -14.01 1.42 -12.28
CA ASP A 67 -14.03 0.08 -12.88
C ASP A 67 -14.46 0.05 -14.35
N GLY A 68 -14.70 1.23 -14.94
CA GLY A 68 -15.09 1.37 -16.35
C GLY A 68 -16.58 1.13 -16.63
N ARG A 69 -17.44 0.95 -15.61
CA ARG A 69 -18.89 0.75 -15.81
C ARG A 69 -19.57 1.88 -16.59
N ASP A 70 -19.01 3.07 -16.56
CA ASP A 70 -19.49 4.30 -17.23
C ASP A 70 -18.65 4.66 -18.47
N ARG A 71 -17.73 3.79 -18.91
CA ARG A 71 -16.79 4.05 -19.99
C ARG A 71 -16.82 3.00 -21.08
N VAL A 72 -16.59 3.45 -22.31
CA VAL A 72 -16.28 2.58 -23.44
C VAL A 72 -14.88 2.95 -23.92
N ALA A 73 -13.93 2.04 -23.77
CA ALA A 73 -12.57 2.26 -24.26
C ALA A 73 -12.55 2.24 -25.80
N PRO A 74 -11.72 3.08 -26.45
CA PRO A 74 -11.51 3.01 -27.89
C PRO A 74 -10.93 1.65 -28.30
N ALA A 75 -11.27 1.19 -29.51
CA ALA A 75 -10.65 0.00 -30.07
C ALA A 75 -9.15 0.24 -30.31
N VAL A 76 -8.31 -0.71 -29.92
CA VAL A 76 -6.85 -0.68 -30.13
C VAL A 76 -6.43 -1.94 -30.88
N LYS A 77 -5.57 -1.79 -31.89
CA LYS A 77 -5.00 -2.96 -32.59
C LYS A 77 -4.13 -3.78 -31.62
N PRO A 78 -4.12 -5.11 -31.72
CA PRO A 78 -3.35 -5.94 -30.80
C PRO A 78 -1.84 -5.72 -30.97
N MET A 79 -1.13 -5.75 -29.85
CA MET A 79 0.34 -5.79 -29.78
C MET A 79 0.73 -7.08 -29.05
N GLN A 80 1.74 -7.79 -29.56
CA GLN A 80 2.24 -9.01 -28.94
C GLN A 80 3.73 -8.88 -28.65
N ILE A 81 4.13 -9.31 -27.46
CA ILE A 81 5.54 -9.49 -27.07
C ILE A 81 5.75 -11.01 -26.96
N ILE A 82 6.52 -11.58 -27.89
CA ILE A 82 6.75 -13.03 -27.99
C ILE A 82 8.23 -13.37 -27.84
N GLU A 83 8.49 -14.51 -27.20
CA GLU A 83 9.82 -15.10 -27.04
C GLU A 83 9.75 -16.54 -27.58
N PRO A 84 9.82 -16.73 -28.92
CA PRO A 84 9.47 -18.00 -29.57
C PRO A 84 10.41 -19.16 -29.21
N GLU A 85 11.63 -18.86 -28.79
CA GLU A 85 12.63 -19.83 -28.33
C GLU A 85 12.63 -20.01 -26.80
N GLY A 86 11.64 -19.43 -26.11
CA GLY A 86 11.56 -19.43 -24.65
C GLY A 86 12.33 -18.28 -24.00
N LYS A 87 12.44 -18.33 -22.67
CA LYS A 87 13.04 -17.26 -21.85
C LYS A 87 14.55 -17.46 -21.74
N ASN A 88 15.28 -16.34 -21.65
CA ASN A 88 16.72 -16.36 -21.36
C ASN A 88 17.04 -16.55 -19.86
N TYR A 89 16.02 -16.61 -19.00
CA TYR A 89 16.19 -16.89 -17.58
C TYR A 89 15.75 -18.31 -17.24
N THR A 90 16.37 -18.89 -16.22
CA THR A 90 15.94 -20.15 -15.61
C THR A 90 15.58 -19.90 -14.16
N ILE A 91 14.52 -20.56 -13.70
CA ILE A 91 14.07 -20.54 -12.31
C ILE A 91 14.23 -21.96 -11.76
N THR A 92 15.00 -22.13 -10.68
CA THR A 92 15.23 -23.43 -10.02
C THR A 92 14.94 -23.29 -8.53
N GLY A 93 13.78 -23.79 -8.11
CA GLY A 93 13.21 -23.36 -6.82
C GLY A 93 13.00 -21.85 -6.85
N ASP A 94 13.60 -21.15 -5.89
CA ASP A 94 13.55 -19.69 -5.78
C ASP A 94 14.78 -18.98 -6.37
N MET A 95 15.70 -19.73 -7.00
CA MET A 95 16.90 -19.19 -7.63
C MET A 95 16.61 -18.78 -9.07
N ILE A 96 16.91 -17.53 -9.41
CA ILE A 96 16.83 -16.97 -10.76
C ILE A 96 18.24 -16.83 -11.32
N HIS A 97 18.46 -17.48 -12.46
CA HIS A 97 19.63 -17.27 -13.31
C HIS A 97 19.21 -16.50 -14.56
N TRP A 98 19.89 -15.40 -14.87
CA TRP A 98 19.67 -14.64 -16.10
C TRP A 98 20.96 -13.98 -16.57
N ARG A 99 21.47 -14.44 -17.72
CA ARG A 99 22.77 -13.98 -18.27
C ARG A 99 23.88 -14.12 -17.22
N ASN A 100 24.57 -13.04 -16.88
CA ASN A 100 25.62 -13.06 -15.87
C ASN A 100 25.09 -12.96 -14.44
N TRP A 101 23.78 -12.84 -14.21
CA TRP A 101 23.20 -12.68 -12.88
C TRP A 101 22.67 -13.98 -12.31
N ASP A 102 22.96 -14.21 -11.03
CA ASP A 102 22.28 -15.19 -10.20
C ASP A 102 21.80 -14.51 -8.93
N PHE A 103 20.56 -14.77 -8.53
CA PHE A 103 20.00 -14.31 -7.26
C PHE A 103 18.86 -15.22 -6.80
N HIS A 104 18.58 -15.18 -5.52
CA HIS A 104 17.44 -15.84 -4.89
C HIS A 104 16.29 -14.84 -4.70
N LEU A 105 15.05 -15.23 -5.01
CA LEU A 105 13.86 -14.41 -4.84
C LEU A 105 12.89 -15.10 -3.88
N SER A 106 12.64 -14.50 -2.72
CA SER A 106 11.67 -15.01 -1.73
C SER A 106 10.65 -13.95 -1.35
N MET A 107 9.58 -14.34 -0.64
CA MET A 107 8.48 -13.44 -0.27
C MET A 107 8.37 -13.29 1.26
N ASN A 108 8.32 -12.04 1.72
CA ASN A 108 8.09 -11.67 3.11
C ASN A 108 6.71 -10.99 3.26
N SER A 109 5.94 -11.35 4.29
CA SER A 109 4.61 -10.79 4.51
C SER A 109 4.58 -9.30 4.86
N ARG A 110 5.70 -8.73 5.33
CA ARG A 110 5.82 -7.31 5.69
C ARG A 110 6.38 -6.46 4.55
N VAL A 111 7.47 -6.90 3.93
CA VAL A 111 8.24 -6.08 2.97
C VAL A 111 8.18 -6.59 1.52
N GLY A 112 7.43 -7.67 1.28
CA GLY A 112 7.26 -8.24 -0.05
C GLY A 112 8.50 -8.98 -0.54
N PRO A 113 8.91 -8.81 -1.82
CA PRO A 113 9.99 -9.59 -2.40
C PRO A 113 11.34 -9.24 -1.77
N MET A 114 12.11 -10.27 -1.43
CA MET A 114 13.49 -10.19 -0.98
C MET A 114 14.40 -10.81 -2.02
N ILE A 115 15.42 -10.05 -2.43
CA ILE A 115 16.43 -10.46 -3.39
C ILE A 115 17.70 -10.77 -2.61
N SER A 116 18.15 -12.02 -2.64
CA SER A 116 19.26 -12.50 -1.81
C SER A 116 20.37 -13.15 -2.64
N THR A 117 21.56 -13.25 -2.05
CA THR A 117 22.77 -13.88 -2.57
C THR A 117 23.07 -13.49 -4.03
N VAL A 118 22.93 -12.21 -4.35
CA VAL A 118 23.12 -11.66 -5.69
C VAL A 118 24.59 -11.74 -6.07
N THR A 119 24.86 -12.41 -7.18
CA THR A 119 26.19 -12.50 -7.77
C THR A 119 26.17 -12.12 -9.24
N TYR A 120 27.29 -11.59 -9.70
CA TYR A 120 27.57 -11.35 -11.11
C TYR A 120 28.70 -12.26 -11.57
N ASN A 121 28.49 -13.01 -12.65
CA ASN A 121 29.48 -13.85 -13.29
C ASN A 121 30.38 -13.02 -14.20
N ASP A 122 31.55 -12.67 -13.69
CA ASP A 122 32.62 -12.00 -14.41
C ASP A 122 33.59 -13.04 -14.97
N ASN A 123 33.44 -13.33 -16.27
CA ASN A 123 34.31 -14.25 -17.01
C ASN A 123 34.50 -15.63 -16.35
N GLY A 124 33.41 -16.23 -15.88
CA GLY A 124 33.40 -17.54 -15.21
C GLY A 124 33.48 -17.48 -13.69
N THR A 125 33.79 -16.31 -13.11
CA THR A 125 33.90 -16.14 -11.65
C THR A 125 32.69 -15.40 -11.09
N LYS A 126 31.93 -16.03 -10.19
CA LYS A 126 30.83 -15.36 -9.47
C LYS A 126 31.39 -14.38 -8.45
N ARG A 127 31.14 -13.09 -8.66
CA ARG A 127 31.52 -11.99 -7.76
C ARG A 127 30.30 -11.55 -6.96
N LYS A 128 30.47 -11.43 -5.65
CA LYS A 128 29.41 -10.97 -4.73
C LYS A 128 29.02 -9.54 -5.07
N VAL A 129 27.72 -9.28 -5.16
CA VAL A 129 27.16 -7.93 -5.38
C VAL A 129 26.32 -7.50 -4.17
N MET A 130 25.37 -8.35 -3.75
CA MET A 130 24.49 -8.04 -2.62
C MET A 130 24.10 -9.32 -1.90
N TYR A 131 24.24 -9.36 -0.57
CA TYR A 131 23.79 -10.53 0.19
C TYR A 131 22.27 -10.54 0.34
N GLU A 132 21.65 -9.41 0.69
CA GLU A 132 20.19 -9.27 0.81
C GLU A 132 19.78 -7.84 0.47
N GLY A 133 18.68 -7.69 -0.26
CA GLY A 133 18.05 -6.42 -0.56
C GLY A 133 16.53 -6.57 -0.66
N SER A 134 15.81 -5.65 -0.03
CA SER A 134 14.35 -5.59 -0.03
C SER A 134 13.89 -4.15 0.28
N LEU A 135 12.59 -3.90 0.24
CA LEU A 135 12.04 -2.67 0.78
C LEU A 135 12.33 -2.61 2.29
N GLY A 136 12.99 -1.54 2.77
CA GLY A 136 13.19 -1.35 4.21
C GLY A 136 11.90 -0.96 4.94
N GLY A 137 11.07 -0.17 4.28
CA GLY A 137 9.78 0.35 4.73
C GLY A 137 9.36 1.51 3.83
N MET A 138 8.12 1.97 3.97
CA MET A 138 7.63 3.16 3.28
C MET A 138 6.81 4.02 4.23
N ILE A 139 6.54 5.27 3.84
CA ILE A 139 5.66 6.17 4.61
C ILE A 139 4.93 7.11 3.67
N VAL A 140 3.64 7.31 3.90
CA VAL A 140 2.79 8.30 3.20
C VAL A 140 2.18 9.25 4.23
N PRO A 141 2.92 10.31 4.64
CA PRO A 141 2.43 11.29 5.59
C PRO A 141 1.59 12.37 4.87
N TYR A 142 0.44 12.69 5.43
CA TYR A 142 -0.41 13.78 4.92
C TYR A 142 -0.01 15.11 5.58
N GLY A 143 -0.16 16.21 4.84
CA GLY A 143 0.26 17.56 5.27
C GLY A 143 -0.87 18.44 5.80
N ASP A 144 -2.09 17.91 5.92
CA ASP A 144 -3.27 18.66 6.37
C ASP A 144 -3.42 18.58 7.91
N PRO A 145 -3.53 19.72 8.62
CA PRO A 145 -3.59 19.77 10.07
C PRO A 145 -4.97 19.50 10.67
N ASP A 146 -6.03 19.37 9.87
CA ASP A 146 -7.40 19.23 10.36
C ASP A 146 -7.63 17.88 11.06
N ILE A 147 -8.73 17.80 11.81
CA ILE A 147 -9.03 16.68 12.72
C ILE A 147 -9.04 15.30 12.05
N GLY A 148 -9.43 15.23 10.77
CA GLY A 148 -9.44 14.01 9.96
C GLY A 148 -8.08 13.62 9.35
N TRP A 149 -7.05 14.45 9.54
CA TRP A 149 -5.84 14.43 8.73
C TRP A 149 -4.54 14.48 9.52
N TYR A 150 -4.45 15.24 10.62
CA TYR A 150 -3.18 15.51 11.34
C TYR A 150 -2.40 14.24 11.77
N PHE A 151 -3.09 13.12 11.94
CA PHE A 151 -2.52 11.84 12.38
C PHE A 151 -2.25 10.86 11.24
N LYS A 152 -2.66 11.20 10.01
CA LYS A 152 -2.70 10.29 8.86
C LYS A 152 -1.31 10.15 8.26
N ALA A 153 -0.67 9.04 8.57
CA ALA A 153 0.59 8.63 7.99
C ALA A 153 0.60 7.10 7.87
N TYR A 154 0.53 6.59 6.63
CA TYR A 154 0.54 5.15 6.38
C TYR A 154 1.99 4.65 6.32
N LEU A 155 2.38 3.82 7.29
CA LEU A 155 3.66 3.09 7.31
C LEU A 155 3.52 1.74 6.62
#